data_AF-A0A957FR14-F1
#
_entry.id   AF-A0A957FR14-F1
#
_cell.length_a   1.000
_cell.length_b   1.000
_cell.length_c   1.000
_cell.angle_alpha   90.00
_cell.angle_beta   90.00
_cell.angle_gamma   90.00
#
_symmetry.space_group_name_H-M   'P 1'
#
loop_
_entity.id
_entity.type
_entity.pdbx_description
1 polymer ?
#
loop_
_entity_poly.entity_id
_entity_poly.type
_entity_poly.pdbx_seq_one_letter_code
_entity_poly.pdbx_strand_id
1 'polypeptide(L)' 'LFNMGHIHLQNEEVNEAVQAWVTVYQIANRINYAQVLQALEGLAGQLGLPGGLAGWAALAQRMGGA' A
#
# COMPACT_ATOMS: atom_id res chain seq x y z
N LEU A 1 2.37 10.32 0.94
CA LEU A 1 1.46 9.28 0.39
C LEU A 1 1.00 8.29 1.44
N PHE A 2 1.90 7.71 2.27
CA PHE A 2 1.47 6.76 3.32
C PHE A 2 0.42 7.35 4.28
N ASN A 3 0.68 8.55 4.82
CA ASN A 3 -0.27 9.26 5.67
C ASN A 3 -1.53 9.72 4.90
N MET A 4 -1.41 10.02 3.61
CA MET A 4 -2.56 10.37 2.78
C MET A 4 -3.51 9.17 2.64
N GLY A 5 -2.98 7.95 2.53
CA GLY A 5 -3.83 6.77 2.52
C GLY A 5 -4.64 6.61 3.81
N HIS A 6 -4.05 6.93 4.97
CA HIS A 6 -4.81 6.97 6.22
C HIS A 6 -5.88 8.07 6.25
N ILE A 7 -5.58 9.27 5.74
CA ILE A 7 -6.56 10.37 5.65
C ILE A 7 -7.72 9.98 4.73
N HIS A 8 -7.44 9.43 3.56
CA HIS A 8 -8.47 8.93 2.65
C HIS A 8 -9.34 7.87 3.30
N LEU A 9 -8.73 6.91 4.02
CA LEU A 9 -9.50 5.89 4.76
C LEU A 9 -10.39 6.52 5.83
N GLN A 10 -9.92 7.56 6.55
CA GLN A 10 -10.73 8.30 7.53
C GLN A 10 -11.93 9.02 6.91
N ASN A 11 -11.80 9.43 5.65
CA ASN A 11 -12.87 10.05 4.87
C ASN A 11 -13.75 9.04 4.11
N GLU A 12 -13.59 7.74 4.38
CA GLU A 12 -14.30 6.66 3.67
C GLU A 12 -13.94 6.53 2.17
N GLU A 13 -12.85 7.19 1.74
CA GLU A 13 -12.30 7.17 0.37
C GLU A 13 -11.38 5.94 0.18
N VAL A 14 -11.98 4.74 0.22
CA VAL A 14 -11.24 3.48 0.27
C VAL A 14 -10.35 3.26 -0.95
N ASN A 15 -10.81 3.63 -2.15
CA ASN A 15 -10.04 3.41 -3.39
C ASN A 15 -8.79 4.29 -3.42
N GLU A 16 -8.93 5.54 -3.04
CA GLU A 16 -7.86 6.54 -2.93
C GLU A 16 -6.86 6.13 -1.86
N ALA A 17 -7.34 5.58 -0.74
CA ALA A 17 -6.49 5.03 0.31
C ALA A 17 -5.59 3.89 -0.23
N VAL A 18 -6.20 2.91 -0.90
CA VAL A 18 -5.47 1.78 -1.49
C VAL A 18 -4.49 2.25 -2.57
N GLN A 19 -4.91 3.16 -3.44
CA GLN A 19 -4.06 3.71 -4.49
C GLN A 19 -2.84 4.44 -3.90
N ALA A 20 -3.04 5.23 -2.84
CA ALA A 20 -1.96 5.93 -2.16
C ALA A 20 -0.94 4.95 -1.58
N TRP A 21 -1.40 3.89 -0.89
CA TRP A 21 -0.50 2.89 -0.30
C TRP A 21 0.19 2.01 -1.34
N VAL A 22 -0.48 1.66 -2.44
CA VAL A 22 0.18 0.94 -3.55
C VAL A 22 1.25 1.81 -4.22
N THR A 23 1.00 3.10 -4.36
CA THR A 23 2.02 4.04 -4.87
C THR A 23 3.22 4.10 -3.92
N VAL A 24 2.98 4.13 -2.60
CA VAL A 24 4.05 4.02 -1.59
C VAL A 24 4.85 2.73 -1.76
N TYR A 25 4.16 1.59 -1.91
CA TYR A 25 4.80 0.29 -2.10
C TYR A 25 5.70 0.29 -3.34
N GLN A 26 5.22 0.75 -4.49
CA GLN A 26 6.00 0.79 -5.73
C GLN A 26 7.28 1.62 -5.59
N ILE A 27 7.20 2.80 -4.95
CA ILE A 27 8.35 3.67 -4.70
C ILE A 27 9.32 3.01 -3.73
N ALA A 28 8.82 2.57 -2.56
CA ALA A 28 9.64 1.97 -1.51
C ALA A 28 10.34 0.69 -1.98
N ASN A 29 9.65 -0.15 -2.75
CA ASN A 29 10.22 -1.36 -3.33
C ASN A 29 11.33 -1.05 -4.33
N ARG A 30 11.14 -0.05 -5.21
CA ARG A 30 12.15 0.36 -6.20
C ARG A 30 13.45 0.84 -5.55
N ILE A 31 13.35 1.56 -4.44
CA ILE A 31 14.51 2.15 -3.75
C ILE A 31 14.99 1.33 -2.54
N ASN A 32 14.41 0.15 -2.31
CA ASN A 32 14.69 -0.73 -1.15
C ASN A 32 14.52 -0.03 0.22
N TYR A 33 13.47 0.79 0.38
CA TYR A 33 13.24 1.51 1.64
C TYR A 33 12.58 0.61 2.69
N ALA A 34 13.41 -0.11 3.44
CA ALA A 34 12.99 -1.13 4.41
C ALA A 34 11.94 -0.64 5.42
N GLN A 35 12.12 0.54 6.03
CA GLN A 35 11.20 1.05 7.05
C GLN A 35 9.76 1.21 6.51
N VAL A 36 9.62 1.70 5.27
CA VAL A 36 8.31 1.90 4.64
C VAL A 36 7.69 0.55 4.24
N LEU A 37 8.50 -0.40 3.77
CA LEU A 37 8.05 -1.75 3.47
C LEU A 37 7.53 -2.47 4.72
N GLN A 38 8.22 -2.35 5.85
CA GLN A 38 7.76 -2.90 7.13
C GLN A 38 6.45 -2.25 7.60
N ALA A 39 6.32 -0.93 7.44
CA ALA A 39 5.07 -0.23 7.77
C ALA A 39 3.89 -0.71 6.91
N LEU A 40 4.11 -0.94 5.61
CA LEU A 40 3.11 -1.49 4.70
C LEU A 40 2.75 -2.94 5.03
N GLU A 41 3.72 -3.77 5.44
CA GLU A 41 3.46 -5.12 5.90
C GLU A 41 2.56 -5.14 7.14
N GLY A 42 2.85 -4.30 8.13
CA GLY A 42 2.01 -4.14 9.32
C GLY A 42 0.59 -3.66 8.97
N LEU A 43 0.49 -2.70 8.05
CA LEU A 43 -0.80 -2.21 7.56
C LEU A 43 -1.59 -3.31 6.84
N ALA A 44 -0.96 -4.16 6.04
CA ALA A 44 -1.62 -5.30 5.41
C ALA A 44 -2.28 -6.21 6.45
N GLY A 45 -1.59 -6.48 7.57
CA GLY A 45 -2.15 -7.24 8.68
C GLY A 45 -3.39 -6.57 9.30
N GLN A 46 -3.37 -5.25 9.48
CA GLN A 46 -4.50 -4.48 10.02
C GLN A 46 -5.71 -4.47 9.08
N LEU A 47 -5.48 -4.44 7.77
CA LEU A 47 -6.51 -4.42 6.74
C LEU A 47 -7.02 -5.84 6.37
N GLY A 48 -6.42 -6.89 6.92
CA GLY A 48 -6.71 -8.27 6.52
C GLY A 48 -6.27 -8.60 5.09
N LEU A 49 -5.34 -7.84 4.52
CA LEU A 49 -4.76 -8.10 3.20
C LEU A 49 -3.82 -9.32 3.29
N PRO A 50 -4.14 -10.44 2.62
CA PRO A 50 -3.34 -11.65 2.74
C PRO A 50 -1.96 -11.49 2.11
N GLY A 51 -0.96 -12.12 2.72
CA GLY A 51 0.39 -12.19 2.16
C GLY A 51 1.27 -10.95 2.38
N GLY A 52 0.86 -9.98 3.20
CA GLY A 52 1.71 -8.84 3.58
C GLY A 52 2.18 -8.04 2.37
N LEU A 53 3.50 -7.90 2.21
CA LEU A 53 4.11 -7.26 1.03
C LEU A 53 3.75 -7.94 -0.31
N ALA A 54 3.54 -9.26 -0.33
CA ALA A 54 3.09 -9.93 -1.55
C ALA A 54 1.67 -9.52 -1.97
N GLY A 55 0.80 -9.19 -1.01
CA GLY A 55 -0.52 -8.63 -1.27
C GLY A 55 -0.43 -7.26 -1.95
N TRP A 56 0.44 -6.39 -1.44
CA TRP A 56 0.72 -5.08 -2.08
C TRP A 56 1.32 -5.23 -3.48
N ALA A 57 2.21 -6.20 -3.68
CA ALA A 57 2.76 -6.52 -5.00
C ALA A 57 1.66 -6.92 -6.00
N ALA A 58 0.72 -7.77 -5.59
CA ALA A 58 -0.39 -8.19 -6.43
C ALA A 58 -1.32 -7.02 -6.78
N LEU A 59 -1.62 -6.12 -5.82
CA LEU A 59 -2.40 -4.91 -6.07
C LEU A 59 -1.68 -3.96 -7.04
N ALA A 60 -0.36 -3.78 -6.88
CA ALA A 60 0.46 -2.98 -7.77
C ALA A 60 0.45 -3.50 -9.22
N GLN A 61 0.50 -4.83 -9.40
CA GLN A 61 0.41 -5.45 -10.72
C GLN A 61 -0.97 -5.24 -11.37
N ARG A 62 -2.06 -5.37 -10.60
CA ARG A 62 -3.43 -5.15 -11.09
C ARG A 62 -3.68 -3.71 -11.52
N MET A 63 -3.13 -2.74 -10.79
CA MET A 63 -3.32 -1.31 -11.09
C MET A 63 -2.30 -0.73 -12.07
N GLY A 64 -1.14 -1.37 -12.24
CA GLY A 64 -0.14 -1.01 -13.25
C GLY A 64 -0.35 -1.69 -14.61
N GLY A 65 -1.38 -2.54 -14.75
CA GLY A 65 -1.71 -3.21 -16.00
C GLY A 65 -2.51 -2.31 -16.94
N ALA A 66 -1.81 -1.56 -17.78
CA ALA A 66 -2.26 -1.04 -19.06
C ALA A 66 -1.13 -1.23 -20.09
#